data_AF-A0A818A3R7-F1
#
_entry.id   AF-A0A818A3R7-F1
#
_cell.length_a   1.000
_cell.length_b   1.000
_cell.length_c   1.000
_cell.angle_alpha   90.00
_cell.angle_beta   90.00
_cell.angle_gamma   90.00
#
_symmetry.space_group_name_H-M   'P 1'
#
loop_
_entity.id
_entity.type
_entity.pdbx_description
1 polymer ?
#
loop_
_entity_poly.entity_id
_entity_poly.type
_entity_poly.pdbx_seq_one_letter_code
_entity_poly.pdbx_strand_id
1 'polypeptide(L)'
;MVLSECSISANTDWWRSTCSDDVLFLSTAEWGSPIHEFDLRESFQFIKTWHTPATCAIDEVICDIKYSNGFLAIPIFNRHTEESRLDLRSSTTLDCIWSIHIHGRCRCCAVNGDQWLAIDHDDCRFLHISADGQLLKTDKYDHHQRLEDVATWDENTIVVLTKKSINLHEIR
;
A
#
# COMPACT_ATOMS: atom_id res chain seq x y z
N MET A 1 26.88 4.59 -6.51
CA MET A 1 25.51 4.12 -6.77
C MET A 1 25.49 3.62 -8.21
N VAL A 2 25.23 2.34 -8.44
CA VAL A 2 25.04 1.79 -9.79
C VAL A 2 23.53 1.83 -10.05
N LEU A 3 23.12 2.48 -11.14
CA LEU A 3 21.73 2.45 -11.57
C LEU A 3 21.49 1.10 -12.26
N SER A 4 20.48 0.37 -11.83
CA SER A 4 19.97 -0.81 -12.51
C SER A 4 18.58 -0.51 -13.04
N GLU A 5 18.30 -0.90 -14.28
CA GLU A 5 17.03 -0.62 -14.96
C GLU A 5 16.21 -1.89 -15.14
N CYS A 6 14.91 -1.80 -14.88
CA CYS A 6 13.93 -2.83 -15.20
C CYS A 6 13.17 -2.43 -16.47
N SER A 7 13.20 -3.29 -17.49
CA SER A 7 12.39 -3.07 -18.69
C SER A 7 10.97 -3.56 -18.46
N ILE A 8 10.03 -2.64 -18.30
CA ILE A 8 8.59 -2.92 -18.19
C ILE A 8 7.85 -2.48 -19.46
N SER A 9 6.68 -3.08 -19.71
CA SER A 9 5.84 -2.73 -20.86
C SER A 9 5.37 -1.28 -20.76
N ALA A 10 5.62 -0.48 -21.80
CA ALA A 10 5.10 0.88 -21.91
C ALA A 10 3.59 0.94 -22.22
N ASN A 11 3.00 -0.19 -22.63
CA ASN A 11 1.57 -0.32 -22.92
C ASN A 11 0.74 -0.66 -21.66
N THR A 12 1.39 -0.81 -20.51
CA THR A 12 0.76 -1.11 -19.24
C THR A 12 0.75 0.16 -18.40
N ASP A 13 -0.42 0.53 -17.86
CA ASP A 13 -0.54 1.67 -16.97
C ASP A 13 -0.13 1.24 -15.55
N TRP A 14 1.16 1.38 -15.25
CA TRP A 14 1.74 1.02 -13.96
C TRP A 14 1.34 2.02 -12.88
N TRP A 15 0.99 1.52 -11.70
CA TRP A 15 0.36 2.35 -10.66
C TRP A 15 1.19 2.47 -9.39
N ARG A 16 1.36 1.36 -8.67
CA ARG A 16 2.01 1.35 -7.35
C ARG A 16 3.03 0.25 -7.27
N SER A 17 4.05 0.47 -6.45
CA SER A 17 5.16 -0.44 -6.29
C SER A 17 5.61 -0.55 -4.85
N THR A 18 6.14 -1.71 -4.53
CA THR A 18 6.93 -1.96 -3.32
C THR A 18 7.89 -3.10 -3.61
N CYS A 19 8.90 -3.30 -2.77
CA CYS A 19 9.80 -4.44 -2.90
C CYS A 19 10.11 -5.07 -1.54
N SER A 20 10.36 -6.38 -1.56
CA SER A 20 11.21 -7.04 -0.57
C SER A 20 12.68 -6.84 -0.96
N ASP A 21 13.58 -7.56 -0.29
CA ASP A 21 15.00 -7.58 -0.66
C ASP A 21 15.25 -8.21 -2.05
N ASP A 22 14.34 -9.07 -2.51
CA ASP A 22 14.55 -9.92 -3.69
C ASP A 22 13.40 -9.90 -4.71
N VAL A 23 12.25 -9.31 -4.38
CA VAL A 23 11.08 -9.24 -5.27
C VAL A 23 10.55 -7.82 -5.35
N LEU A 24 10.35 -7.32 -6.56
CA LEU A 24 9.58 -6.13 -6.85
C LEU A 24 8.14 -6.52 -7.17
N PHE A 25 7.20 -5.87 -6.49
CA PHE A 25 5.77 -5.98 -6.73
C PHE A 25 5.28 -4.70 -7.41
N LEU A 26 4.59 -4.83 -8.55
CA LEU A 26 4.00 -3.72 -9.29
C LEU A 26 2.50 -3.97 -9.52
N SER A 27 1.65 -3.00 -9.19
CA SER A 27 0.23 -3.02 -9.57
C SER A 27 -0.06 -2.14 -10.79
N THR A 28 -1.21 -2.37 -11.43
CA THR A 28 -1.69 -1.56 -12.57
C THR A 28 -2.85 -0.63 -12.15
N ALA A 29 -3.08 0.42 -12.94
CA ALA A 29 -4.05 1.48 -12.67
C ALA A 29 -5.45 1.15 -13.23
N GLU A 30 -5.89 -0.10 -13.11
CA GLU A 30 -7.16 -0.59 -13.69
C GLU A 30 -8.04 -1.29 -12.66
N TRP A 31 -9.34 -1.42 -12.95
CA TRP A 31 -10.26 -2.21 -12.13
C TRP A 31 -9.93 -3.70 -12.22
N GLY A 32 -9.97 -4.41 -11.09
CA GLY A 32 -9.43 -5.76 -10.97
C GLY A 32 -7.90 -5.79 -10.97
N SER A 33 -7.26 -4.74 -10.45
CA SER A 33 -5.81 -4.50 -10.55
C SER A 33 -4.99 -5.77 -10.27
N PRO A 34 -4.25 -6.30 -11.25
CA PRO A 34 -3.25 -7.33 -11.00
C PRO A 34 -2.05 -6.83 -10.20
N ILE A 35 -1.27 -7.77 -9.69
CA ILE A 35 0.07 -7.54 -9.11
C ILE A 35 1.07 -8.38 -9.89
N HIS A 36 2.07 -7.73 -10.46
CA HIS A 36 3.19 -8.35 -11.17
C HIS A 36 4.39 -8.48 -10.25
N GLU A 37 5.04 -9.64 -10.27
CA GLU A 37 6.27 -9.91 -9.52
C GLU A 37 7.48 -9.96 -10.45
N PHE A 38 8.59 -9.38 -10.01
CA PHE A 38 9.88 -9.40 -10.69
C PHE A 38 10.99 -9.76 -9.71
N ASP A 39 11.92 -10.64 -10.10
CA ASP A 39 13.08 -11.01 -9.29
C ASP A 39 14.17 -9.94 -9.39
N LEU A 40 14.51 -9.30 -8.27
CA LEU A 40 15.52 -8.24 -8.20
C LEU A 40 16.95 -8.76 -8.32
N ARG A 41 17.21 -10.03 -7.98
CA ARG A 41 18.55 -10.65 -8.03
C ARG A 41 18.94 -11.00 -9.45
N GLU A 42 17.97 -11.37 -10.27
CA GLU A 42 18.16 -11.79 -11.67
C GLU A 42 17.86 -10.66 -12.67
N SER A 43 18.32 -9.43 -12.37
CA SER A 43 18.14 -8.25 -13.25
C SER A 43 16.68 -7.93 -13.57
N PHE A 44 15.80 -7.98 -12.56
CA PHE A 44 14.37 -7.67 -12.67
C PHE A 44 13.62 -8.59 -13.64
N GLN A 45 13.94 -9.89 -13.63
CA GLN A 45 13.24 -10.86 -14.46
C GLN A 45 11.79 -11.02 -13.99
N PHE A 46 10.84 -10.95 -14.91
CA PHE A 46 9.44 -11.22 -14.62
C PHE A 46 9.24 -12.65 -14.09
N ILE A 47 8.55 -12.78 -12.95
CA ILE A 47 8.24 -14.05 -12.30
C ILE A 47 6.83 -14.51 -12.71
N LYS A 48 5.81 -13.72 -12.34
CA LYS A 48 4.39 -14.04 -12.53
C LYS A 48 3.50 -12.82 -12.36
N THR A 49 2.23 -12.99 -12.70
CA THR A 49 1.15 -12.03 -12.43
C THR A 49 0.07 -12.68 -11.58
N TRP A 50 -0.34 -12.00 -10.52
CA TRP A 50 -1.52 -12.32 -9.74
C TRP A 50 -2.71 -11.52 -10.25
N HIS A 51 -3.85 -12.18 -10.38
CA HIS A 51 -5.09 -11.60 -10.90
C HIS A 51 -6.23 -11.76 -9.88
N THR A 52 -7.34 -11.09 -10.14
CA THR A 52 -8.62 -11.35 -9.45
C THR A 52 -8.96 -12.85 -9.45
N PRO A 53 -9.43 -13.43 -8.33
CA PRO A 53 -9.76 -12.78 -7.05
C PRO A 53 -8.61 -12.74 -6.04
N ALA A 54 -7.39 -13.15 -6.41
CA ALA A 54 -6.26 -13.21 -5.49
C ALA A 54 -5.78 -11.81 -5.05
N THR A 55 -5.92 -10.80 -5.91
CA THR A 55 -5.52 -9.41 -5.61
C THR A 55 -6.69 -8.60 -5.03
N CYS A 56 -7.65 -8.26 -5.88
CA CYS A 56 -8.91 -7.59 -5.55
C CYS A 56 -10.03 -8.07 -6.48
N ALA A 57 -11.28 -7.69 -6.19
CA ALA A 57 -12.42 -7.96 -7.06
C ALA A 57 -12.37 -7.13 -8.35
N ILE A 58 -13.19 -7.51 -9.33
CA ILE A 58 -13.19 -6.91 -10.68
C ILE A 58 -13.67 -5.44 -10.70
N ASP A 59 -14.42 -5.04 -9.70
CA ASP A 59 -14.95 -3.69 -9.46
C ASP A 59 -14.13 -2.89 -8.46
N GLU A 60 -12.98 -3.43 -8.07
CA GLU A 60 -12.06 -2.85 -7.10
C GLU A 60 -10.75 -2.43 -7.74
N VAL A 61 -10.05 -1.48 -7.12
CA VAL A 61 -8.73 -1.03 -7.56
C VAL A 61 -7.76 -1.02 -6.38
N ILE A 62 -6.54 -1.49 -6.62
CA ILE A 62 -5.45 -1.37 -5.66
C ILE A 62 -5.04 0.10 -5.58
N CYS A 63 -5.29 0.70 -4.43
CA CYS A 63 -4.95 2.08 -4.16
C CYS A 63 -3.45 2.21 -3.92
N ASP A 64 -2.84 1.30 -3.16
CA ASP A 64 -1.43 1.33 -2.75
C ASP A 64 -0.92 -0.09 -2.51
N ILE A 65 0.39 -0.27 -2.43
CA ILE A 65 1.01 -1.53 -2.02
C ILE A 65 2.25 -1.23 -1.19
N LYS A 66 2.36 -1.83 -0.01
CA LYS A 66 3.52 -1.69 0.86
C LYS A 66 3.96 -3.05 1.39
N TYR A 67 5.26 -3.30 1.33
CA TYR A 67 5.88 -4.50 1.86
C TYR A 67 6.44 -4.23 3.26
N SER A 68 6.21 -5.16 4.17
CA SER A 68 6.95 -5.25 5.44
C SER A 68 6.93 -6.69 5.94
N ASN A 69 8.09 -7.21 6.36
CA ASN A 69 8.23 -8.47 7.09
C ASN A 69 7.48 -9.67 6.46
N GLY A 70 7.56 -9.83 5.13
CA GLY A 70 6.92 -10.94 4.41
C GLY A 70 5.43 -10.75 4.13
N PHE A 71 4.90 -9.56 4.37
CA PHE A 71 3.50 -9.22 4.12
C PHE A 71 3.38 -8.03 3.17
N LEU A 72 2.26 -7.98 2.46
CA LEU A 72 1.83 -6.88 1.61
C LEU A 72 0.58 -6.25 2.22
N ALA A 73 0.67 -5.00 2.62
CA ALA A 73 -0.49 -4.18 2.97
C ALA A 73 -1.02 -3.52 1.69
N ILE A 74 -2.30 -3.77 1.41
CA ILE A 74 -2.94 -3.43 0.14
C ILE A 74 -4.26 -2.69 0.43
N PRO A 75 -4.23 -1.36 0.46
CA PRO A 75 -5.41 -0.51 0.29
C PRO A 75 -6.17 -0.84 -0.99
N ILE A 76 -7.46 -1.16 -0.87
CA ILE A 76 -8.35 -1.52 -1.99
C ILE A 76 -9.61 -0.65 -1.92
N PHE A 77 -10.00 -0.03 -3.03
CA PHE A 77 -11.22 0.77 -3.13
C PHE A 77 -12.24 0.08 -4.05
N ASN A 78 -13.49 0.00 -3.62
CA ASN A 78 -14.61 -0.50 -4.40
C ASN A 78 -15.42 0.66 -4.98
N ARG A 79 -15.61 0.68 -6.31
CA ARG A 79 -16.31 1.79 -6.98
C ARG A 79 -17.83 1.80 -6.80
N HIS A 80 -18.42 0.66 -6.46
CA HIS A 80 -19.87 0.51 -6.36
C HIS A 80 -20.37 0.85 -4.97
N THR A 81 -19.63 0.45 -3.93
CA THR A 81 -19.95 0.82 -2.55
C THR A 81 -19.33 2.15 -2.14
N GLU A 82 -18.33 2.63 -2.88
CA GLU A 82 -17.50 3.79 -2.50
C GLU A 82 -16.76 3.60 -1.17
N GLU A 83 -16.54 2.34 -0.78
CA GLU A 83 -15.82 1.96 0.44
C GLU A 83 -14.43 1.44 0.10
N SER A 84 -13.50 1.57 1.05
CA SER A 84 -12.22 0.89 0.98
C SER A 84 -12.05 -0.13 2.09
N ARG A 85 -11.05 -0.98 1.88
CA ARG A 85 -10.49 -1.82 2.93
C ARG A 85 -8.98 -1.83 2.83
N LEU A 86 -8.34 -2.17 3.92
CA LEU A 86 -6.93 -2.54 3.94
C LEU A 86 -6.84 -4.04 4.14
N ASP A 87 -6.30 -4.74 3.15
CA ASP A 87 -5.97 -6.15 3.27
C ASP A 87 -4.49 -6.28 3.64
N LEU A 88 -4.18 -7.14 4.62
CA LEU A 88 -2.82 -7.65 4.80
C LEU A 88 -2.73 -9.04 4.21
N ARG A 89 -1.82 -9.22 3.26
CA ARG A 89 -1.65 -10.49 2.54
C ARG A 89 -0.25 -11.05 2.71
N SER A 90 -0.12 -12.37 2.70
CA SER A 90 1.18 -13.02 2.58
C SER A 90 1.86 -12.58 1.27
N SER A 91 3.11 -12.12 1.31
CA SER A 91 3.82 -11.71 0.09
C SER A 91 4.17 -12.89 -0.83
N THR A 92 4.09 -14.12 -0.33
CA THR A 92 4.46 -15.32 -1.09
C THR A 92 3.25 -16.02 -1.72
N THR A 93 2.12 -16.05 -1.02
CA THR A 93 0.90 -16.74 -1.45
C THR A 93 -0.25 -15.81 -1.83
N LEU A 94 -0.19 -14.53 -1.45
CA LEU A 94 -1.30 -13.57 -1.49
C LEU A 94 -2.56 -13.98 -0.72
N ASP A 95 -2.47 -14.97 0.17
CA ASP A 95 -3.55 -15.29 1.10
C ASP A 95 -3.80 -14.08 2.01
N CYS A 96 -5.08 -13.71 2.16
CA CYS A 96 -5.50 -12.64 3.04
C CYS A 96 -5.41 -13.11 4.50
N ILE A 97 -4.56 -12.45 5.28
CA ILE A 97 -4.33 -12.72 6.70
C ILE A 97 -5.43 -12.04 7.53
N TRP A 98 -5.66 -10.76 7.25
CA TRP A 98 -6.77 -9.99 7.81
C TRP A 98 -7.18 -8.88 6.85
N SER A 99 -8.37 -8.36 7.07
CA SER A 99 -8.93 -7.22 6.33
C SER A 99 -9.70 -6.32 7.28
N ILE A 100 -9.50 -5.01 7.15
CA ILE A 100 -10.22 -3.99 7.92
C ILE A 100 -10.86 -2.97 6.97
N HIS A 101 -12.10 -2.62 7.23
CA HIS A 101 -12.81 -1.59 6.46
C HIS A 101 -12.25 -0.21 6.82
N ILE A 102 -12.03 0.61 5.80
CA ILE A 102 -11.58 1.99 5.93
C ILE A 102 -12.49 2.86 5.07
N HIS A 103 -12.91 4.00 5.59
CA HIS A 103 -13.71 4.93 4.82
C HIS A 103 -12.85 5.63 3.76
N GLY A 104 -13.43 5.91 2.59
CA GLY A 104 -12.78 6.69 1.56
C GLY A 104 -11.54 6.03 0.95
N ARG A 105 -10.78 6.76 0.12
CA ARG A 105 -9.54 6.23 -0.46
C ARG A 105 -8.42 6.19 0.59
N CYS A 106 -7.57 5.17 0.56
CA CYS A 106 -6.48 5.07 1.54
C CYS A 106 -5.09 4.79 0.93
N ARG A 107 -4.08 5.18 1.70
CA ARG A 107 -2.67 4.83 1.54
C ARG A 107 -2.19 4.29 2.87
N CYS A 108 -1.06 3.60 2.89
CA CYS A 108 -0.53 3.09 4.14
C CYS A 108 1.00 3.09 4.20
N CYS A 109 1.53 2.87 5.39
CA CYS A 109 2.94 2.54 5.59
C CYS A 109 3.07 1.61 6.81
N ALA A 110 4.17 0.86 6.87
CA ALA A 110 4.51 0.05 8.02
C ALA A 110 5.05 0.93 9.15
N VAL A 111 4.69 0.63 10.39
CA VAL A 111 5.19 1.31 11.59
C VAL A 111 5.56 0.25 12.62
N ASN A 112 6.59 0.49 13.44
CA ASN A 112 7.04 -0.45 14.48
C ASN A 112 7.28 -1.89 13.99
N GLY A 113 7.68 -2.08 12.73
CA GLY A 113 7.99 -3.37 12.11
C GLY A 113 6.77 -4.16 11.64
N ASP A 114 5.78 -4.40 12.50
CA ASP A 114 4.64 -5.29 12.20
C ASP A 114 3.27 -4.60 12.27
N GLN A 115 3.22 -3.33 12.63
CA GLN A 115 2.01 -2.52 12.66
C GLN A 115 1.87 -1.70 11.39
N TRP A 116 0.67 -1.17 11.17
CA TRP A 116 0.34 -0.42 9.98
C TRP A 116 -0.30 0.91 10.35
N LEU A 117 0.06 1.94 9.60
CA LEU A 117 -0.62 3.21 9.63
C LEU A 117 -1.30 3.40 8.28
N ALA A 118 -2.62 3.52 8.29
CA ALA A 118 -3.38 3.92 7.11
C ALA A 118 -3.76 5.39 7.22
N ILE A 119 -3.67 6.12 6.10
CA ILE A 119 -4.30 7.43 5.97
C ILE A 119 -5.63 7.26 5.26
N ASP A 120 -6.67 7.82 5.86
CA ASP A 120 -7.95 8.03 5.22
C ASP A 120 -7.97 9.44 4.66
N HIS A 121 -8.03 9.46 3.35
CA HIS A 121 -7.95 10.63 2.53
C HIS A 121 -9.14 11.58 2.71
N ASP A 122 -10.35 11.01 2.85
CA ASP A 122 -11.60 11.76 2.78
C ASP A 122 -11.95 12.34 4.15
N ASP A 123 -11.72 11.57 5.22
CA ASP A 123 -11.93 12.02 6.59
C ASP A 123 -10.69 12.72 7.20
N CYS A 124 -9.57 12.77 6.45
CA CYS A 124 -8.30 13.35 6.89
C CYS A 124 -7.88 12.84 8.27
N ARG A 125 -7.69 11.52 8.39
CA ARG A 125 -7.31 10.87 9.65
C ARG A 125 -6.29 9.77 9.45
N PHE A 126 -5.55 9.49 10.51
CA PHE A 126 -4.69 8.32 10.64
C PHE A 126 -5.44 7.21 11.34
N LEU A 127 -5.28 5.99 10.85
CA LEU A 127 -5.74 4.76 11.48
C LEU A 127 -4.50 3.93 11.82
N HIS A 128 -4.23 3.74 13.11
CA HIS A 128 -3.17 2.88 13.59
C HIS A 128 -3.72 1.48 13.82
N ILE A 129 -3.14 0.51 13.13
CA ILE A 129 -3.63 -0.86 13.02
C ILE A 129 -2.53 -1.79 13.54
N SER A 130 -2.90 -2.71 14.42
CA SER A 130 -2.01 -3.72 14.98
C SER A 130 -1.61 -4.78 13.96
N ALA A 131 -0.62 -5.59 14.30
CA ALA A 131 -0.16 -6.70 13.48
C ALA A 131 -1.26 -7.74 13.16
N ASP A 132 -2.24 -7.91 14.05
CA ASP A 132 -3.39 -8.81 13.87
C ASP A 132 -4.63 -8.12 13.26
N GLY A 133 -4.48 -6.88 12.78
CA GLY A 133 -5.54 -6.18 12.04
C GLY A 133 -6.57 -5.46 12.91
N GLN A 134 -6.30 -5.28 14.20
CA GLN A 134 -7.17 -4.51 15.09
C GLN A 134 -6.86 -3.01 15.01
N LEU A 135 -7.89 -2.19 14.97
CA LEU A 135 -7.74 -0.74 15.05
C LEU A 135 -7.34 -0.35 16.49
N LEU A 136 -6.11 0.11 16.66
CA LEU A 136 -5.56 0.55 17.94
C LEU A 136 -5.99 1.98 18.27
N LYS A 137 -5.90 2.86 17.28
CA LYS A 137 -6.14 4.29 17.47
C LYS A 137 -6.53 4.96 16.16
N THR A 138 -7.36 6.01 16.29
CA THR A 138 -7.69 6.92 15.19
C THR A 138 -7.35 8.34 15.61
N ASP A 139 -6.54 9.02 14.81
CA ASP A 139 -6.14 10.41 15.06
C ASP A 139 -6.56 11.28 13.88
N LYS A 140 -7.22 12.41 14.17
CA LYS A 140 -7.58 13.37 13.13
C LYS A 140 -6.35 14.17 12.70
N TYR A 141 -6.20 14.37 11.39
CA TYR A 141 -5.17 15.24 10.84
C TYR A 141 -5.65 16.70 10.80
N ASP A 142 -5.30 17.48 11.83
CA ASP A 142 -5.86 18.82 12.06
C ASP A 142 -5.22 19.95 11.22
N HIS A 143 -4.60 19.63 10.08
CA HIS A 143 -4.00 20.63 9.20
C HIS A 143 -4.94 21.11 8.09
N HIS A 144 -6.22 20.72 8.13
CA HIS A 144 -7.25 21.06 7.11
C HIS A 144 -6.79 20.80 5.67
N GLN A 145 -5.96 19.78 5.49
CA GLN A 145 -5.38 19.42 4.21
C GLN A 145 -5.62 17.94 3.94
N ARG A 146 -6.05 17.69 2.72
CA ARG A 146 -6.21 16.36 2.15
C ARG A 146 -4.85 15.62 2.19
N LEU A 147 -4.87 14.44 2.80
CA LEU A 147 -3.73 13.54 2.88
C LEU A 147 -3.55 12.86 1.53
N GLU A 148 -2.39 12.95 0.91
CA GLU A 148 -2.14 12.42 -0.44
C GLU A 148 -1.27 11.15 -0.41
N ASP A 149 -0.28 11.09 0.47
CA ASP A 149 0.57 9.90 0.64
C ASP A 149 1.18 9.86 2.05
N VAL A 150 1.65 8.67 2.43
CA VAL A 150 2.36 8.45 3.70
C VAL A 150 3.49 7.44 3.49
N ALA A 151 4.63 7.68 4.11
CA ALA A 151 5.77 6.78 4.08
C ALA A 151 6.51 6.80 5.40
N THR A 152 7.09 5.66 5.77
CA THR A 152 8.02 5.55 6.90
C THR A 152 9.34 6.22 6.53
N TRP A 153 9.83 7.11 7.39
CA TRP A 153 11.15 7.73 7.23
C TRP A 153 12.20 6.99 8.03
N ASP A 154 11.90 6.72 9.30
CA ASP A 154 12.69 5.92 10.22
C ASP A 154 11.77 5.21 11.22
N GLU A 155 12.35 4.55 12.23
CA GLU A 155 11.61 3.76 13.22
C GLU A 155 10.52 4.55 13.96
N ASN A 156 10.71 5.87 14.13
CA ASN A 156 9.82 6.72 14.94
C ASN A 156 9.23 7.87 14.14
N THR A 157 9.44 7.93 12.82
CA THR A 157 9.05 9.09 12.02
C THR A 157 8.37 8.66 10.74
N ILE A 158 7.23 9.29 10.44
CA ILE A 158 6.58 9.21 9.13
C ILE A 158 6.68 10.52 8.39
N VAL A 159 6.69 10.41 7.07
CA VAL A 159 6.49 11.51 6.14
C VAL A 159 5.05 11.46 5.66
N VAL A 160 4.36 12.58 5.77
CA VAL A 160 3.00 12.76 5.27
C VAL A 160 3.01 13.80 4.17
N LEU A 161 2.64 13.37 2.97
CA LEU A 161 2.43 14.26 1.82
C LEU A 161 1.00 14.79 1.85
N THR A 162 0.87 16.09 1.70
CA THR A 162 -0.39 16.77 1.40
C THR A 162 -0.28 17.47 0.05
N LYS A 163 -1.37 18.06 -0.43
CA LYS A 163 -1.35 18.92 -1.63
C LYS A 163 -0.39 20.11 -1.55
N LYS A 164 -0.02 20.55 -0.34
CA LYS A 164 0.72 21.82 -0.13
C LYS A 164 2.04 21.65 0.60
N SER A 165 2.28 20.50 1.22
CA SER A 165 3.40 20.33 2.15
C SER A 165 3.80 18.88 2.30
N ILE A 166 5.03 18.70 2.74
CA ILE A 166 5.55 17.43 3.25
C ILE A 166 5.78 17.67 4.75
N ASN A 167 5.11 16.88 5.60
CA ASN A 167 5.18 17.02 7.05
C ASN A 167 5.83 15.79 7.66
N LEU A 168 6.70 15.99 8.64
CA LEU A 168 7.27 14.92 9.43
C LEU A 168 6.50 14.79 10.75
N HIS A 169 6.13 13.57 11.11
CA HIS A 169 5.41 13.27 12.35
C HIS A 169 6.14 12.19 13.12
N GLU A 170 6.33 12.43 14.42
CA GLU A 170 6.83 11.42 15.34
C GLU A 170 5.71 10.44 15.70
N ILE A 171 5.98 9.15 15.58
CA ILE A 171 5.15 8.07 16.12
C ILE A 171 5.61 7.88 17.57
N ARG A 172 4.70 8.10 18.53
CA ARG A 172 4.95 7.92 19.97
C ARG A 172 4.05 6.84 20.54
#